data_AF-A0AAD6VPR3-F1
#
_entry.id   AF-A0AAD6VPR3-F1
#
_cell.length_a   1.000
_cell.length_b   1.000
_cell.length_c   1.000
_cell.angle_alpha   90.00
_cell.angle_beta   90.00
_cell.angle_gamma   90.00
#
_symmetry.space_group_name_H-M   'P 1'
#
loop_
_entity.id
_entity.type
_entity.pdbx_description
1 polymer ?
#
loop_
_entity_poly.entity_id
_entity_poly.type
_entity_poly.pdbx_seq_one_letter_code
_entity_poly.pdbx_strand_id
1 'polypeptide(L)'
;MDSVRDQEGELRDLLRRANGAPDRSGVLRRNALNKLVDTTHSPHPSLKILAAKHIPDVFSDFPDQEEAAINAVYDLCEDQSSTVRKAGYAAITALSSAANKWVKRNTDVLLQLLQSDEPDEVDVVKQALLAHLDLDARVTLSVLCDQIMPAAEGTTDPDELFMRDRLRTLVLAFLTGEAKRPIVDRHALPNSEAEAVLIDTFLAAIPKLSTADTDIIVKQLLLDLQSYRPGLPRSNALLRTLLDQAQVCFKAEAKQRALVRTRFYMDLMAYVTTEKSLGSPLDLLRFYLPSLVAKMTLLLLTPDDQVYVICNMAETFAACEKARDNSQQLAVLRNQSVDASPNLFECLAKADLADKRARNACKVLLGCCLRRKLGGWTVPSHLRTSLEFLRSKTEQDKDVQELIRVRSGLCYLFSFLILERVFLCFVWAVITRAR
;
A
#
# COMPACT_ATOMS: atom_id res chain seq x y z
N MET A 1 43.86 12.07 -33.58
CA MET A 1 43.28 12.93 -32.53
C MET A 1 42.88 14.29 -33.09
N ASP A 2 43.70 14.91 -33.94
CA ASP A 2 43.38 16.22 -34.55
C ASP A 2 42.05 16.20 -35.34
N SER A 3 41.84 15.17 -36.16
CA SER A 3 40.59 15.04 -36.95
C SER A 3 39.30 14.95 -36.12
N VAL A 4 39.32 14.40 -34.90
CA VAL A 4 38.10 14.31 -34.05
C VAL A 4 37.80 15.66 -33.41
N ARG A 5 38.86 16.38 -32.98
CA ARG A 5 38.72 17.74 -32.45
C ARG A 5 38.20 18.70 -33.52
N ASP A 6 38.64 18.53 -34.76
CA ASP A 6 38.15 19.30 -35.90
C ASP A 6 36.66 19.01 -36.14
N GLN A 7 36.24 17.74 -36.15
CA GLN A 7 34.83 17.36 -36.26
C GLN A 7 33.96 17.92 -35.12
N GLU A 8 34.47 17.89 -33.87
CA GLU A 8 33.78 18.51 -32.73
C GLU A 8 33.65 20.03 -32.91
N GLY A 9 34.71 20.68 -33.40
CA GLY A 9 34.71 22.12 -33.70
C GLY A 9 33.69 22.48 -34.77
N GLU A 10 33.67 21.75 -35.88
CA GLU A 10 32.71 21.93 -36.97
C GLU A 10 31.27 21.74 -36.50
N LEU A 11 30.99 20.70 -35.71
CA LEU A 11 29.65 20.46 -35.18
C LEU A 11 29.22 21.57 -34.21
N ARG A 12 30.10 22.02 -33.32
CA ARG A 12 29.81 23.15 -32.40
C ARG A 12 29.57 24.45 -33.16
N ASP A 13 30.33 24.72 -34.21
CA ASP A 13 30.16 25.90 -35.04
C ASP A 13 28.83 25.86 -35.81
N LEU A 14 28.45 24.69 -36.33
CA LEU A 14 27.14 24.47 -36.95
C LEU A 14 26.02 24.74 -35.95
N LEU A 15 26.10 24.19 -34.74
CA LEU A 15 25.12 24.39 -33.68
C LEU A 15 25.02 25.84 -33.23
N ARG A 16 26.15 26.54 -33.08
CA ARG A 16 26.17 27.98 -32.75
C ARG A 16 25.41 28.79 -33.81
N ARG A 17 25.65 28.50 -35.09
CA ARG A 17 24.96 29.17 -36.20
C ARG A 17 23.47 28.82 -36.25
N ALA A 18 23.12 27.55 -36.05
CA ALA A 18 21.75 27.08 -36.03
C ALA A 18 20.95 27.68 -34.85
N ASN A 19 21.56 27.81 -33.67
CA ASN A 19 20.94 28.41 -32.49
C ASN A 19 20.79 29.94 -32.57
N GLY A 20 21.66 30.61 -33.33
CA GLY A 20 21.56 32.04 -33.62
C GLY A 20 20.61 32.39 -34.77
N ALA A 21 20.08 31.40 -35.50
CA ALA A 21 19.19 31.64 -36.62
C ALA A 21 17.82 32.16 -36.14
N PRO A 22 17.26 33.22 -36.75
CA PRO A 22 15.94 33.75 -36.36
C PRO A 22 14.80 32.80 -36.73
N ASP A 23 14.95 32.09 -37.86
CA ASP A 23 13.98 31.09 -38.32
C ASP A 23 14.24 29.73 -37.66
N ARG A 24 13.39 29.39 -36.70
CA ARG A 24 13.44 28.12 -35.97
C ARG A 24 13.13 26.91 -36.84
N SER A 25 12.31 27.11 -37.88
CA SER A 25 11.94 26.09 -38.87
C SER A 25 12.85 26.05 -40.09
N GLY A 26 13.90 26.87 -40.11
CA GLY A 26 14.74 27.09 -41.28
C GLY A 26 15.62 25.90 -41.63
N VAL A 27 16.06 25.87 -42.90
CA VAL A 27 16.94 24.82 -43.47
C VAL A 27 18.21 24.62 -42.64
N LEU A 28 18.78 25.68 -42.08
CA LEU A 28 20.01 25.58 -41.27
C LEU A 28 19.80 24.74 -40.00
N ARG A 29 18.68 24.92 -39.30
CA ARG A 29 18.36 24.15 -38.09
C ARG A 29 17.97 22.71 -38.41
N ARG A 30 17.25 22.51 -39.53
CA ARG A 30 16.96 21.17 -40.06
C ARG A 30 18.24 20.41 -40.39
N ASN A 31 19.19 21.07 -41.06
CA ASN A 31 20.50 20.48 -41.35
C ASN A 31 21.30 20.19 -40.08
N ALA A 32 21.19 21.04 -39.06
CA ALA A 32 21.83 20.79 -37.77
C ALA A 32 21.24 19.56 -37.07
N LEU A 33 19.91 19.40 -37.06
CA LEU A 33 19.27 18.19 -36.52
C LEU A 33 19.68 16.94 -37.28
N ASN A 34 19.62 16.95 -38.62
CA ASN A 34 20.08 15.82 -39.43
C ASN A 34 21.54 15.45 -39.13
N LYS A 35 22.42 16.46 -39.04
CA LYS A 35 23.83 16.22 -38.73
C LYS A 35 24.03 15.65 -37.33
N LEU A 36 23.24 16.09 -36.35
CA LEU A 36 23.27 15.55 -34.99
C LEU A 36 22.81 14.08 -34.97
N VAL A 37 21.73 13.77 -35.67
CA VAL A 37 21.23 12.39 -35.85
C VAL A 37 22.30 11.52 -36.48
N ASP A 38 22.92 11.94 -37.58
CA ASP A 38 24.01 11.17 -38.21
C ASP A 38 25.21 10.97 -37.26
N THR A 39 25.44 11.93 -36.37
CA THR A 39 26.58 11.91 -35.44
C THR A 39 26.41 10.87 -34.32
N THR A 40 25.20 10.40 -34.02
CA THR A 40 24.97 9.34 -33.02
C THR A 40 25.64 8.02 -33.41
N HIS A 41 25.89 7.81 -34.71
CA HIS A 41 26.57 6.64 -35.25
C HIS A 41 28.10 6.82 -35.39
N SER A 42 28.67 7.94 -34.96
CA SER A 42 30.11 8.19 -35.02
C SER A 42 30.91 7.13 -34.22
N PRO A 43 32.10 6.69 -34.64
CA PRO A 43 32.93 5.80 -33.83
C PRO A 43 33.53 6.48 -32.58
N HIS A 44 33.33 7.80 -32.40
CA HIS A 44 33.93 8.58 -31.33
C HIS A 44 32.91 8.93 -30.23
N PRO A 45 33.09 8.43 -28.99
CA PRO A 45 32.18 8.69 -27.87
C PRO A 45 31.93 10.18 -27.60
N SER A 46 32.95 11.04 -27.74
CA SER A 46 32.81 12.47 -27.49
C SER A 46 31.84 13.16 -28.46
N LEU A 47 31.83 12.74 -29.73
CA LEU A 47 30.87 13.22 -30.73
C LEU A 47 29.46 12.72 -30.45
N LYS A 48 29.31 11.45 -30.05
CA LYS A 48 28.00 10.89 -29.64
C LYS A 48 27.41 11.63 -28.45
N ILE A 49 28.22 11.89 -27.42
CA ILE A 49 27.81 12.66 -26.24
C ILE A 49 27.42 14.10 -26.64
N LEU A 50 28.19 14.72 -27.55
CA LEU A 50 27.86 16.05 -28.06
C LEU A 50 26.52 16.04 -28.83
N ALA A 51 26.25 14.99 -29.61
CA ALA A 51 24.97 14.80 -30.28
C ALA A 51 23.81 14.65 -29.28
N ALA A 52 23.94 13.74 -28.31
CA ALA A 52 22.96 13.50 -27.26
C ALA A 52 22.54 14.80 -26.55
N LYS A 53 23.52 15.65 -26.25
CA LYS A 53 23.30 16.93 -25.55
C LYS A 53 22.49 17.94 -26.38
N HIS A 54 22.64 17.95 -27.70
CA HIS A 54 22.15 19.03 -28.56
C HIS A 54 20.97 18.64 -29.46
N ILE A 55 20.67 17.34 -29.64
CA ILE A 55 19.43 16.92 -30.29
C ILE A 55 18.19 17.60 -29.67
N PRO A 56 18.03 17.65 -28.33
CA PRO A 56 16.85 18.29 -27.72
C PRO A 56 16.68 19.78 -28.05
N ASP A 57 17.77 20.51 -28.35
CA ASP A 57 17.75 21.96 -28.60
C ASP A 57 17.10 22.33 -29.95
N VAL A 58 17.04 21.38 -30.88
CA VAL A 58 16.55 21.58 -32.26
C VAL A 58 15.40 20.64 -32.62
N PHE A 59 15.20 19.59 -31.83
CA PHE A 59 14.20 18.55 -32.05
C PHE A 59 12.78 19.08 -32.23
N SER A 60 12.32 19.94 -31.31
CA SER A 60 10.92 20.40 -31.26
C SER A 60 10.54 21.34 -32.40
N ASP A 61 11.51 21.84 -33.16
CA ASP A 61 11.27 22.67 -34.34
C ASP A 61 10.82 21.86 -35.56
N PHE A 62 11.03 20.53 -35.56
CA PHE A 62 10.79 19.66 -36.71
C PHE A 62 9.92 18.45 -36.35
N PRO A 63 8.58 18.63 -36.22
CA PRO A 63 7.65 17.54 -35.91
C PRO A 63 7.74 16.34 -36.86
N ASP A 64 8.11 16.58 -38.13
CA ASP A 64 8.29 15.55 -39.15
C ASP A 64 9.54 14.68 -38.97
N GLN A 65 10.49 15.11 -38.13
CA GLN A 65 11.76 14.42 -37.87
C GLN A 65 11.90 13.89 -36.45
N GLU A 66 10.89 14.10 -35.60
CA GLU A 66 10.96 13.73 -34.18
C GLU A 66 11.21 12.23 -33.98
N GLU A 67 10.49 11.36 -34.70
CA GLU A 67 10.66 9.91 -34.55
C GLU A 67 12.10 9.48 -34.86
N ALA A 68 12.71 10.04 -35.91
CA ALA A 68 14.08 9.73 -36.29
C ALA A 68 15.07 10.20 -35.22
N ALA A 69 14.87 11.38 -34.67
CA ALA A 69 15.74 11.94 -33.62
C ALA A 69 15.62 11.18 -32.29
N ILE A 70 14.42 10.70 -31.94
CA ILE A 70 14.21 9.84 -30.77
C ILE A 70 14.88 8.49 -30.95
N ASN A 71 14.70 7.85 -32.10
CA ASN A 71 15.36 6.57 -32.37
C ASN A 71 16.88 6.71 -32.32
N ALA A 72 17.44 7.80 -32.84
CA ALA A 72 18.86 8.10 -32.73
C ALA A 72 19.33 8.25 -31.27
N VAL A 73 18.49 8.77 -30.37
CA VAL A 73 18.79 8.82 -28.92
C VAL A 73 18.66 7.45 -28.26
N TYR A 74 17.73 6.60 -28.70
CA TYR A 74 17.64 5.22 -28.22
C TYR A 74 18.88 4.40 -28.62
N ASP A 75 19.40 4.58 -29.84
CA ASP A 75 20.66 3.95 -30.25
C ASP A 75 21.83 4.33 -29.32
N LEU A 76 21.84 5.57 -28.82
CA LEU A 76 22.84 6.02 -27.83
C LEU A 76 22.65 5.36 -26.46
N CYS A 77 21.43 4.99 -26.09
CA CYS A 77 21.11 4.30 -24.84
C CYS A 77 21.60 2.84 -24.85
N GLU A 78 21.87 2.27 -26.02
CA GLU A 78 22.41 0.93 -26.25
C GLU A 78 23.91 0.94 -26.61
N ASP A 79 24.58 2.09 -26.48
CA ASP A 79 25.99 2.23 -26.83
C ASP A 79 26.90 1.34 -25.96
N GLN A 80 28.04 0.91 -26.51
CA GLN A 80 29.02 0.12 -25.78
C GLN A 80 29.66 0.90 -24.61
N SER A 81 29.69 2.23 -24.70
CA SER A 81 30.24 3.11 -23.67
C SER A 81 29.16 3.58 -22.70
N SER A 82 29.32 3.21 -21.42
CA SER A 82 28.47 3.65 -20.30
C SER A 82 28.32 5.19 -20.21
N THR A 83 29.36 5.95 -20.55
CA THR A 83 29.27 7.43 -20.55
C THR A 83 28.40 7.97 -21.70
N VAL A 84 28.37 7.30 -22.84
CA VAL A 84 27.46 7.62 -23.95
C VAL A 84 26.04 7.24 -23.58
N ARG A 85 25.82 6.06 -22.99
CA ARG A 85 24.50 5.61 -22.54
C ARG A 85 23.87 6.57 -21.54
N LYS A 86 24.62 6.99 -20.51
CA LYS A 86 24.14 8.00 -19.55
C LYS A 86 23.80 9.34 -20.20
N ALA A 87 24.54 9.76 -21.23
CA ALA A 87 24.20 10.94 -22.00
C ALA A 87 22.91 10.74 -22.81
N GLY A 88 22.68 9.54 -23.34
CA GLY A 88 21.41 9.13 -23.94
C GLY A 88 20.23 9.21 -22.96
N TYR A 89 20.39 8.70 -21.73
CA TYR A 89 19.32 8.76 -20.70
C TYR A 89 18.96 10.20 -20.33
N ALA A 90 19.97 11.07 -20.22
CA ALA A 90 19.75 12.50 -20.01
C ALA A 90 19.04 13.15 -21.21
N ALA A 91 19.39 12.76 -22.44
CA ALA A 91 18.74 13.22 -23.66
C ALA A 91 17.27 12.79 -23.75
N ILE A 92 16.92 11.57 -23.31
CA ILE A 92 15.51 11.12 -23.19
C ILE A 92 14.70 12.11 -22.34
N THR A 93 15.23 12.50 -21.18
CA THR A 93 14.57 13.45 -20.28
C THR A 93 14.41 14.83 -20.92
N ALA A 94 15.46 15.33 -21.59
CA ALA A 94 15.42 16.59 -22.29
C ALA A 94 14.41 16.59 -23.45
N LEU A 95 14.31 15.49 -24.20
CA LEU A 95 13.31 15.31 -25.26
C LEU A 95 11.89 15.30 -24.71
N SER A 96 11.65 14.59 -23.60
CA SER A 96 10.36 14.61 -22.91
C SER A 96 9.97 16.02 -22.46
N SER A 97 10.93 16.78 -21.93
CA SER A 97 10.72 18.18 -21.53
C SER A 97 10.45 19.11 -22.71
N ALA A 98 11.07 18.86 -23.86
CA ALA A 98 10.85 19.65 -25.08
C ALA A 98 9.49 19.35 -25.73
N ALA A 99 8.99 18.12 -25.59
CA ALA A 99 7.73 17.67 -26.16
C ALA A 99 7.05 16.61 -25.29
N ASN A 100 6.12 17.06 -24.43
CA ASN A 100 5.44 16.22 -23.43
C ASN A 100 4.74 14.96 -23.98
N LYS A 101 4.36 14.91 -25.26
CA LYS A 101 3.77 13.71 -25.88
C LYS A 101 4.67 12.47 -25.79
N TRP A 102 5.98 12.67 -25.61
CA TRP A 102 6.96 11.59 -25.50
C TRP A 102 7.11 11.05 -24.07
N VAL A 103 6.61 11.75 -23.05
CA VAL A 103 6.78 11.37 -21.63
C VAL A 103 6.36 9.92 -21.39
N LYS A 104 5.23 9.48 -21.95
CA LYS A 104 4.74 8.09 -21.77
C LYS A 104 5.73 7.06 -22.31
N ARG A 105 6.12 7.18 -23.59
CA ARG A 105 7.03 6.23 -24.25
C ARG A 105 8.42 6.27 -23.61
N ASN A 106 8.92 7.46 -23.32
CA ASN A 106 10.22 7.66 -22.71
C ASN A 106 10.27 7.12 -21.27
N THR A 107 9.18 7.25 -20.50
CA THR A 107 9.08 6.62 -19.18
C THR A 107 9.19 5.09 -19.32
N ASP A 108 8.48 4.48 -20.28
CA ASP A 108 8.53 3.02 -20.49
C ASP A 108 9.96 2.54 -20.84
N VAL A 109 10.66 3.27 -21.72
CA VAL A 109 12.08 3.00 -22.05
C VAL A 109 12.97 3.13 -20.81
N LEU A 110 12.81 4.19 -20.02
CA LEU A 110 13.59 4.37 -18.78
C LEU A 110 13.34 3.23 -17.77
N LEU A 111 12.13 2.67 -17.71
CA LEU A 111 11.86 1.51 -16.86
C LEU A 111 12.57 0.26 -17.34
N GLN A 112 12.69 0.04 -18.65
CA GLN A 112 13.50 -1.05 -19.17
C GLN A 112 14.97 -0.89 -18.79
N LEU A 113 15.49 0.34 -18.87
CA LEU A 113 16.86 0.69 -18.50
C LEU A 113 17.15 0.58 -16.99
N LEU A 114 16.12 0.57 -16.14
CA LEU A 114 16.26 0.33 -14.70
C LEU A 114 16.81 -1.09 -14.39
N GLN A 115 16.77 -1.99 -15.37
CA GLN A 115 17.32 -3.35 -15.26
C GLN A 115 18.83 -3.42 -15.54
N SER A 116 19.51 -2.31 -15.83
CA SER A 116 20.97 -2.28 -16.02
C SER A 116 21.69 -2.93 -14.83
N ASP A 117 22.71 -3.73 -15.13
CA ASP A 117 23.57 -4.34 -14.11
C ASP A 117 24.65 -3.36 -13.61
N GLU A 118 24.77 -2.17 -14.22
CA GLU A 118 25.67 -1.08 -13.81
C GLU A 118 24.96 -0.14 -12.80
N PRO A 119 25.33 -0.14 -11.50
CA PRO A 119 24.60 0.62 -10.48
C PRO A 119 24.60 2.14 -10.71
N ASP A 120 25.69 2.67 -11.25
CA ASP A 120 25.84 4.08 -11.58
C ASP A 120 25.00 4.51 -12.79
N GLU A 121 24.65 3.59 -13.68
CA GLU A 121 23.62 3.83 -14.69
C GLU A 121 22.21 3.82 -14.10
N VAL A 122 21.92 2.85 -13.24
CA VAL A 122 20.63 2.75 -12.53
C VAL A 122 20.35 4.03 -11.75
N ASP A 123 21.35 4.63 -11.10
CA ASP A 123 21.20 5.92 -10.43
C ASP A 123 20.80 7.05 -11.39
N VAL A 124 21.42 7.12 -12.58
CA VAL A 124 21.05 8.11 -13.60
C VAL A 124 19.63 7.88 -14.12
N VAL A 125 19.24 6.62 -14.35
CA VAL A 125 17.88 6.26 -14.77
C VAL A 125 16.85 6.66 -13.71
N LYS A 126 17.13 6.43 -12.42
CA LYS A 126 16.26 6.88 -11.32
C LYS A 126 16.09 8.40 -11.31
N GLN A 127 17.17 9.16 -11.51
CA GLN A 127 17.07 10.63 -11.62
C GLN A 127 16.23 11.06 -12.83
N ALA A 128 16.38 10.38 -13.97
CA ALA A 128 15.55 10.63 -15.15
C ALA A 128 14.06 10.33 -14.90
N LEU A 129 13.74 9.24 -14.19
CA LEU A 129 12.36 8.91 -13.80
C LEU A 129 11.78 9.94 -12.82
N LEU A 130 12.57 10.43 -11.86
CA LEU A 130 12.16 11.53 -10.98
C LEU A 130 11.86 12.81 -11.76
N ALA A 131 12.70 13.16 -12.75
CA ALA A 131 12.44 14.29 -13.62
C ALA A 131 11.15 14.09 -14.45
N HIS A 132 10.84 12.87 -14.88
CA HIS A 132 9.57 12.58 -15.57
C HIS A 132 8.34 12.77 -14.65
N LEU A 133 8.45 12.47 -13.34
CA LEU A 133 7.41 12.82 -12.37
C LEU A 133 7.20 14.33 -12.25
N ASP A 134 8.27 15.13 -12.34
CA ASP A 134 8.19 16.59 -12.37
C ASP A 134 7.56 17.12 -13.68
N LEU A 135 7.72 16.41 -14.81
CA LEU A 135 7.14 16.77 -16.11
C LEU A 135 5.64 16.43 -16.21
N ASP A 136 5.26 15.17 -15.95
CA ASP A 136 3.87 14.71 -15.94
C ASP A 136 3.71 13.51 -14.99
N ALA A 137 3.48 13.82 -13.72
CA ALA A 137 3.27 12.82 -12.68
C ALA A 137 2.18 11.80 -13.02
N ARG A 138 1.07 12.22 -13.63
CA ARG A 138 -0.04 11.30 -13.90
C ARG A 138 0.38 10.25 -14.93
N VAL A 139 0.97 10.70 -16.04
CA VAL A 139 1.39 9.78 -17.11
C VAL A 139 2.52 8.87 -16.62
N THR A 140 3.51 9.43 -15.94
CA THR A 140 4.65 8.65 -15.43
C THR A 140 4.21 7.61 -14.39
N LEU A 141 3.33 7.99 -13.45
CA LEU A 141 2.79 7.04 -12.47
C LEU A 141 1.91 5.98 -13.13
N SER A 142 1.15 6.31 -14.18
CA SER A 142 0.40 5.32 -14.94
C SER A 142 1.32 4.24 -15.52
N VAL A 143 2.44 4.63 -16.13
CA VAL A 143 3.40 3.67 -16.72
C VAL A 143 4.10 2.84 -15.63
N LEU A 144 4.48 3.46 -14.51
CA LEU A 144 5.04 2.74 -13.36
C LEU A 144 4.04 1.71 -12.81
N CYS A 145 2.78 2.11 -12.64
CA CYS A 145 1.71 1.24 -12.18
C CYS A 145 1.41 0.09 -13.15
N ASP A 146 1.50 0.34 -14.47
CA ASP A 146 1.35 -0.71 -15.46
C ASP A 146 2.39 -1.82 -15.26
N GLN A 147 3.61 -1.51 -14.82
CA GLN A 147 4.65 -2.52 -14.53
C GLN A 147 4.42 -3.30 -13.23
N ILE A 148 3.57 -2.81 -12.33
CA ILE A 148 3.23 -3.49 -11.08
C ILE A 148 2.22 -4.59 -11.30
N MET A 149 1.30 -4.42 -12.24
CA MET A 149 0.31 -5.44 -12.56
C MET A 149 0.99 -6.75 -12.98
N PRO A 150 0.46 -7.92 -12.56
CA PRO A 150 0.92 -9.21 -13.07
C PRO A 150 0.93 -9.25 -14.60
N ALA A 151 1.66 -10.20 -15.17
CA ALA A 151 1.61 -10.47 -16.61
C ALA A 151 0.16 -10.72 -17.07
N ALA A 152 -0.12 -10.47 -18.34
CA ALA A 152 -1.45 -10.65 -18.90
C ALA A 152 -1.92 -12.10 -18.69
N GLU A 153 -3.23 -12.27 -18.47
CA GLU A 153 -3.82 -13.60 -18.34
C GLU A 153 -3.56 -14.39 -19.63
N GLY A 154 -2.85 -15.52 -19.50
CA GLY A 154 -2.45 -16.36 -20.64
C GLY A 154 -0.98 -16.24 -21.05
N THR A 155 -0.21 -15.31 -20.48
CA THR A 155 1.25 -15.34 -20.61
C THR A 155 1.79 -16.60 -19.91
N THR A 156 2.32 -17.54 -20.70
CA THR A 156 2.92 -18.79 -20.21
C THR A 156 4.42 -18.87 -20.43
N ASP A 157 5.00 -17.91 -21.17
CA ASP A 157 6.44 -17.87 -21.42
C ASP A 157 7.20 -17.58 -20.11
N PRO A 158 8.03 -18.52 -19.62
CA PRO A 158 8.78 -18.33 -18.38
C PRO A 158 9.70 -17.12 -18.41
N ASP A 159 10.28 -16.78 -19.57
CA ASP A 159 11.23 -15.67 -19.69
C ASP A 159 10.49 -14.33 -19.60
N GLU A 160 9.32 -14.21 -20.25
CA GLU A 160 8.45 -13.03 -20.14
C GLU A 160 7.97 -12.83 -18.70
N LEU A 161 7.55 -13.91 -18.04
CA LEU A 161 7.13 -13.87 -16.63
C LEU A 161 8.29 -13.44 -15.71
N PHE A 162 9.49 -13.98 -15.92
CA PHE A 162 10.67 -13.62 -15.14
C PHE A 162 11.04 -12.14 -15.30
N MET A 163 11.09 -11.65 -16.55
CA MET A 163 11.40 -10.25 -16.83
C MET A 163 10.35 -9.32 -16.21
N ARG A 164 9.07 -9.70 -16.28
CA ARG A 164 7.97 -8.94 -15.68
C ARG A 164 8.08 -8.88 -14.15
N ASP A 165 8.41 -9.99 -13.50
CA ASP A 165 8.57 -10.04 -12.05
C ASP A 165 9.82 -9.30 -11.57
N ARG A 166 10.93 -9.39 -12.32
CA ARG A 166 12.14 -8.59 -12.08
C ARG A 166 11.83 -7.10 -12.16
N LEU A 167 11.16 -6.67 -13.22
CA LEU A 167 10.82 -5.25 -13.41
C LEU A 167 9.84 -4.74 -12.35
N ARG A 168 8.82 -5.53 -11.97
CA ARG A 168 7.94 -5.21 -10.83
C ARG A 168 8.73 -4.94 -9.56
N THR A 169 9.68 -5.83 -9.25
CA THR A 169 10.53 -5.71 -8.05
C THR A 169 11.32 -4.40 -8.06
N LEU A 170 11.92 -4.05 -9.20
CA LEU A 170 12.68 -2.81 -9.37
C LEU A 170 11.79 -1.56 -9.25
N VAL A 171 10.59 -1.60 -9.83
CA VAL A 171 9.62 -0.50 -9.75
C VAL A 171 9.12 -0.30 -8.32
N LEU A 172 8.77 -1.37 -7.60
CA LEU A 172 8.39 -1.28 -6.19
C LEU A 172 9.55 -0.73 -5.33
N ALA A 173 10.79 -1.14 -5.59
CA ALA A 173 11.97 -0.61 -4.91
C ALA A 173 12.15 0.90 -5.16
N PHE A 174 12.00 1.36 -6.41
CA PHE A 174 12.05 2.79 -6.74
C PHE A 174 10.92 3.59 -6.08
N LEU A 175 9.69 3.08 -6.11
CA LEU A 175 8.52 3.74 -5.52
C LEU A 175 8.59 3.82 -3.99
N THR A 176 9.18 2.83 -3.33
CA THR A 176 9.37 2.82 -1.88
C THR A 176 10.64 3.51 -1.42
N GLY A 177 11.62 3.69 -2.31
CA GLY A 177 12.87 4.38 -2.08
C GLY A 177 12.82 5.84 -2.54
N GLU A 178 13.54 6.13 -3.63
CA GLU A 178 13.84 7.49 -4.08
C GLU A 178 12.59 8.29 -4.49
N ALA A 179 11.60 7.64 -5.09
CA ALA A 179 10.39 8.31 -5.55
C ALA A 179 9.35 8.54 -4.46
N LYS A 180 9.43 7.83 -3.33
CA LYS A 180 8.41 7.85 -2.27
C LYS A 180 8.09 9.25 -1.80
N ARG A 181 9.12 10.00 -1.40
CA ARG A 181 8.96 11.35 -0.86
C ARG A 181 8.47 12.34 -1.91
N PRO A 182 9.08 12.44 -3.12
CA PRO A 182 8.52 13.24 -4.20
C PRO A 182 7.04 12.95 -4.48
N ILE A 183 6.66 11.67 -4.53
CA ILE A 183 5.27 11.25 -4.79
C ILE A 183 4.34 11.79 -3.70
N VAL A 184 4.63 11.51 -2.43
CA VAL A 184 3.77 11.89 -1.30
C VAL A 184 3.72 13.41 -1.08
N ASP A 185 4.85 14.11 -1.25
CA ASP A 185 4.98 15.52 -0.90
C ASP A 185 4.56 16.45 -2.06
N ARG A 186 4.71 16.02 -3.32
CA ARG A 186 4.58 16.92 -4.49
C ARG A 186 3.64 16.43 -5.59
N HIS A 187 3.62 15.13 -5.90
CA HIS A 187 2.99 14.64 -7.14
C HIS A 187 1.62 13.98 -6.94
N ALA A 188 1.47 13.13 -5.93
CA ALA A 188 0.22 12.46 -5.58
C ALA A 188 -0.54 13.21 -4.47
N LEU A 189 -0.76 14.51 -4.68
CA LEU A 189 -1.50 15.36 -3.75
C LEU A 189 -2.99 14.98 -3.69
N PRO A 190 -3.67 15.24 -2.56
CA PRO A 190 -5.08 14.94 -2.39
C PRO A 190 -5.98 15.40 -3.54
N ASN A 191 -6.71 14.46 -4.12
CA ASN A 191 -7.65 14.64 -5.25
C ASN A 191 -7.00 15.00 -6.59
N SER A 192 -5.68 14.84 -6.74
CA SER A 192 -5.03 14.96 -8.05
C SER A 192 -5.32 13.73 -8.93
N GLU A 193 -5.24 13.90 -10.24
CA GLU A 193 -5.35 12.77 -11.18
C GLU A 193 -4.22 11.75 -10.98
N ALA A 194 -3.02 12.22 -10.65
CA ALA A 194 -1.86 11.38 -10.35
C ALA A 194 -2.10 10.47 -9.13
N GLU A 195 -2.69 11.01 -8.07
CA GLU A 195 -3.04 10.23 -6.88
C GLU A 195 -4.18 9.23 -7.19
N ALA A 196 -5.17 9.64 -7.99
CA ALA A 196 -6.25 8.73 -8.40
C ALA A 196 -5.71 7.52 -9.18
N VAL A 197 -4.82 7.74 -10.14
CA VAL A 197 -4.16 6.66 -10.91
C VAL A 197 -3.45 5.67 -9.98
N LEU A 198 -2.68 6.16 -9.00
CA LEU A 198 -1.99 5.30 -8.04
C LEU A 198 -2.98 4.45 -7.23
N ILE A 199 -3.99 5.11 -6.64
CA ILE A 199 -4.96 4.44 -5.76
C ILE A 199 -5.76 3.40 -6.54
N ASP A 200 -6.35 3.79 -7.66
CA ASP A 200 -7.21 2.93 -8.45
C ASP A 200 -6.43 1.71 -8.95
N THR A 201 -5.19 1.92 -9.43
CA THR A 201 -4.36 0.81 -9.91
C THR A 201 -3.93 -0.11 -8.76
N PHE A 202 -3.50 0.42 -7.62
CA PHE A 202 -3.11 -0.40 -6.47
C PHE A 202 -4.28 -1.19 -5.89
N LEU A 203 -5.46 -0.59 -5.77
CA LEU A 203 -6.65 -1.31 -5.33
C LEU A 203 -7.04 -2.44 -6.29
N ALA A 204 -6.88 -2.22 -7.60
CA ALA A 204 -7.11 -3.24 -8.63
C ALA A 204 -6.00 -4.32 -8.65
N ALA A 205 -4.79 -3.99 -8.20
CA ALA A 205 -3.65 -4.90 -8.16
C ALA A 205 -3.68 -5.86 -6.96
N ILE A 206 -4.11 -5.40 -5.78
CA ILE A 206 -4.15 -6.18 -4.53
C ILE A 206 -4.70 -7.61 -4.73
N PRO A 207 -5.84 -7.83 -5.42
CA PRO A 207 -6.38 -9.19 -5.62
C PRO A 207 -5.47 -10.15 -6.40
N LYS A 208 -4.56 -9.61 -7.20
CA LYS A 208 -3.77 -10.36 -8.20
C LYS A 208 -2.31 -10.55 -7.78
N LEU A 209 -1.88 -9.86 -6.73
CA LEU A 209 -0.48 -9.83 -6.30
C LEU A 209 -0.15 -10.86 -5.23
N SER A 210 1.14 -11.07 -5.03
CA SER A 210 1.68 -11.83 -3.91
C SER A 210 1.38 -11.13 -2.58
N THR A 211 1.45 -11.85 -1.46
CA THR A 211 1.29 -11.25 -0.13
C THR A 211 2.42 -10.27 0.18
N ALA A 212 3.63 -10.51 -0.31
CA ALA A 212 4.77 -9.61 -0.12
C ALA A 212 4.54 -8.26 -0.84
N ASP A 213 4.16 -8.29 -2.11
CA ASP A 213 3.89 -7.07 -2.87
C ASP A 213 2.66 -6.32 -2.32
N THR A 214 1.64 -7.06 -1.90
CA THR A 214 0.44 -6.48 -1.26
C THR A 214 0.80 -5.76 0.04
N ASP A 215 1.69 -6.34 0.87
CA ASP A 215 2.15 -5.70 2.10
C ASP A 215 2.90 -4.40 1.81
N ILE A 216 3.79 -4.41 0.82
CA ILE A 216 4.53 -3.21 0.37
C ILE A 216 3.55 -2.13 -0.11
N ILE A 217 2.66 -2.47 -1.03
CA ILE A 217 1.71 -1.52 -1.63
C ILE A 217 0.83 -0.89 -0.56
N VAL A 218 0.28 -1.70 0.35
CA VAL A 218 -0.60 -1.18 1.40
C VAL A 218 0.21 -0.38 2.41
N LYS A 219 1.22 -0.97 3.05
CA LYS A 219 1.88 -0.36 4.20
C LYS A 219 2.84 0.77 3.85
N GLN A 220 3.48 0.73 2.69
CA GLN A 220 4.58 1.64 2.35
C GLN A 220 4.27 2.62 1.23
N LEU A 221 3.17 2.41 0.47
CA LEU A 221 2.76 3.28 -0.62
C LEU A 221 1.41 3.92 -0.33
N LEU A 222 0.32 3.15 -0.30
CA LEU A 222 -1.04 3.67 -0.12
C LEU A 222 -1.20 4.44 1.18
N LEU A 223 -0.80 3.83 2.30
CA LEU A 223 -1.02 4.41 3.63
C LEU A 223 -0.16 5.65 3.93
N ASP A 224 0.82 5.95 3.08
CA ASP A 224 1.62 7.18 3.18
C ASP A 224 1.03 8.34 2.34
N LEU A 225 0.05 8.07 1.48
CA LEU A 225 -0.66 9.12 0.74
C LEU A 225 -1.54 9.93 1.69
N GLN A 226 -1.54 11.25 1.50
CA GLN A 226 -2.20 12.21 2.39
C GLN A 226 -3.73 12.05 2.46
N SER A 227 -4.34 11.39 1.47
CA SER A 227 -5.79 11.13 1.42
C SER A 227 -6.25 9.93 2.23
N TYR A 228 -5.33 9.10 2.74
CA TYR A 228 -5.69 8.04 3.69
C TYR A 228 -5.76 8.64 5.10
N ARG A 229 -6.94 9.16 5.44
CA ARG A 229 -7.25 9.72 6.77
C ARG A 229 -8.48 9.04 7.38
N PRO A 230 -8.58 9.00 8.72
CA PRO A 230 -9.76 8.44 9.39
C PRO A 230 -11.06 9.08 8.89
N GLY A 231 -12.04 8.25 8.55
CA GLY A 231 -13.37 8.69 8.12
C GLY A 231 -13.53 9.06 6.63
N LEU A 232 -12.47 9.00 5.81
CA LEU A 232 -12.57 9.29 4.39
C LEU A 232 -12.98 8.06 3.54
N PRO A 233 -13.68 8.24 2.41
CA PRO A 233 -14.15 7.14 1.55
C PRO A 233 -13.04 6.21 1.06
N ARG A 234 -11.83 6.74 0.83
CA ARG A 234 -10.68 5.98 0.30
C ARG A 234 -10.16 4.93 1.29
N SER A 235 -10.15 5.24 2.59
CA SER A 235 -9.82 4.27 3.63
C SER A 235 -10.84 3.12 3.67
N ASN A 236 -12.12 3.43 3.46
CA ASN A 236 -13.17 2.41 3.38
C ASN A 236 -13.06 1.56 2.12
N ALA A 237 -12.67 2.15 0.98
CA ALA A 237 -12.44 1.41 -0.26
C ALA A 237 -11.29 0.41 -0.11
N LEU A 238 -10.14 0.82 0.45
CA LEU A 238 -9.04 -0.10 0.77
C LEU A 238 -9.50 -1.21 1.71
N LEU A 239 -10.18 -0.85 2.81
CA LEU A 239 -10.67 -1.84 3.76
C LEU A 239 -11.60 -2.86 3.09
N ARG A 240 -12.49 -2.40 2.22
CA ARG A 240 -13.39 -3.26 1.45
C ARG A 240 -12.63 -4.22 0.55
N THR A 241 -11.63 -3.72 -0.20
CA THR A 241 -10.78 -4.58 -1.04
C THR A 241 -10.10 -5.68 -0.21
N LEU A 242 -9.57 -5.34 0.97
CA LEU A 242 -8.93 -6.32 1.86
C LEU A 242 -9.94 -7.33 2.44
N LEU A 243 -11.14 -6.88 2.80
CA LEU A 243 -12.24 -7.73 3.28
C LEU A 243 -12.67 -8.73 2.20
N ASP A 244 -12.85 -8.26 0.97
CA ASP A 244 -13.23 -9.09 -0.17
C ASP A 244 -12.15 -10.15 -0.44
N GLN A 245 -10.87 -9.78 -0.36
CA GLN A 245 -9.76 -10.73 -0.48
C GLN A 245 -9.70 -11.75 0.67
N ALA A 246 -9.87 -11.31 1.91
CA ALA A 246 -9.95 -12.22 3.05
C ALA A 246 -11.09 -13.22 2.88
N GLN A 247 -12.24 -12.79 2.35
CA GLN A 247 -13.37 -13.67 2.09
C GLN A 247 -13.11 -14.67 0.95
N VAL A 248 -12.46 -14.25 -0.14
CA VAL A 248 -12.07 -15.14 -1.24
C VAL A 248 -11.06 -16.19 -0.76
N CYS A 249 -10.02 -15.76 -0.05
CA CYS A 249 -9.02 -16.66 0.54
C CYS A 249 -9.68 -17.64 1.52
N PHE A 250 -10.56 -17.16 2.40
CA PHE A 250 -11.23 -18.01 3.35
C PHE A 250 -12.05 -19.11 2.67
N LYS A 251 -12.80 -18.78 1.60
CA LYS A 251 -13.58 -19.78 0.84
C LYS A 251 -12.68 -20.84 0.20
N ALA A 252 -11.50 -20.46 -0.30
CA ALA A 252 -10.54 -21.39 -0.87
C ALA A 252 -9.88 -22.28 0.20
N GLU A 253 -9.59 -21.71 1.37
CA GLU A 253 -8.89 -22.35 2.48
C GLU A 253 -9.79 -23.16 3.42
N ALA A 254 -11.11 -22.92 3.40
CA ALA A 254 -12.07 -23.57 4.30
C ALA A 254 -12.00 -25.11 4.27
N LYS A 255 -11.66 -25.69 3.11
CA LYS A 255 -11.47 -27.14 2.96
C LYS A 255 -10.21 -27.66 3.66
N GLN A 256 -9.17 -26.83 3.73
CA GLN A 256 -7.86 -27.15 4.28
C GLN A 256 -7.79 -26.90 5.79
N ARG A 257 -8.80 -26.24 6.37
CA ARG A 257 -8.93 -25.95 7.82
C ARG A 257 -7.83 -25.05 8.40
N ALA A 258 -6.95 -24.51 7.56
CA ALA A 258 -5.85 -23.63 7.93
C ALA A 258 -5.99 -22.27 7.22
N LEU A 259 -5.77 -21.16 7.93
CA LEU A 259 -6.02 -19.81 7.42
C LEU A 259 -4.73 -19.08 6.99
N VAL A 260 -3.98 -19.59 6.03
CA VAL A 260 -2.66 -19.00 5.71
C VAL A 260 -2.80 -17.60 5.08
N ARG A 261 -3.44 -17.49 3.92
CA ARG A 261 -3.68 -16.21 3.23
C ARG A 261 -4.78 -15.40 3.90
N THR A 262 -5.78 -16.06 4.47
CA THR A 262 -6.84 -15.36 5.22
C THR A 262 -6.25 -14.61 6.42
N ARG A 263 -5.31 -15.22 7.18
CA ARG A 263 -4.60 -14.53 8.26
C ARG A 263 -3.85 -13.30 7.77
N PHE A 264 -3.12 -13.42 6.67
CA PHE A 264 -2.39 -12.29 6.09
C PHE A 264 -3.31 -11.08 5.86
N TYR A 265 -4.45 -11.28 5.21
CA TYR A 265 -5.40 -10.19 4.99
C TYR A 265 -6.07 -9.71 6.29
N MET A 266 -6.32 -10.60 7.26
CA MET A 266 -6.81 -10.21 8.58
C MET A 266 -5.81 -9.31 9.32
N ASP A 267 -4.52 -9.65 9.33
CA ASP A 267 -3.47 -8.83 9.93
C ASP A 267 -3.39 -7.46 9.24
N LEU A 268 -3.50 -7.43 7.91
CA LEU A 268 -3.46 -6.18 7.15
C LEU A 268 -4.68 -5.29 7.42
N MET A 269 -5.88 -5.87 7.53
CA MET A 269 -7.09 -5.15 7.93
C MET A 269 -6.99 -4.63 9.37
N ALA A 270 -6.47 -5.44 10.29
CA ALA A 270 -6.25 -5.04 11.67
C ALA A 270 -5.24 -3.89 11.74
N TYR A 271 -4.15 -3.95 10.99
CA TYR A 271 -3.17 -2.86 10.87
C TYR A 271 -3.82 -1.56 10.37
N VAL A 272 -4.58 -1.64 9.27
CA VAL A 272 -5.28 -0.48 8.67
C VAL A 272 -6.29 0.13 9.66
N THR A 273 -7.11 -0.69 10.30
CA THR A 273 -8.23 -0.18 11.12
C THR A 273 -7.88 0.12 12.58
N THR A 274 -7.00 -0.67 13.20
CA THR A 274 -6.71 -0.56 14.63
C THR A 274 -5.43 0.22 14.91
N GLU A 275 -4.37 0.00 14.14
CA GLU A 275 -3.09 0.72 14.32
C GLU A 275 -3.11 2.08 13.62
N LYS A 276 -3.56 2.11 12.36
CA LYS A 276 -3.65 3.35 11.58
C LYS A 276 -4.94 4.12 11.78
N SER A 277 -5.94 3.52 12.45
CA SER A 277 -7.26 4.11 12.67
C SER A 277 -7.97 4.53 11.37
N LEU A 278 -7.72 3.79 10.28
CA LEU A 278 -8.29 4.05 8.96
C LEU A 278 -9.42 3.07 8.68
N GLY A 279 -10.60 3.59 8.33
CA GLY A 279 -11.81 2.78 8.16
C GLY A 279 -12.48 2.42 9.47
N SER A 280 -13.63 1.74 9.39
CA SER A 280 -14.43 1.41 10.57
C SER A 280 -14.08 0.02 11.11
N PRO A 281 -13.63 -0.10 12.38
CA PRO A 281 -13.48 -1.41 13.03
C PRO A 281 -14.80 -2.20 13.09
N LEU A 282 -15.95 -1.52 12.97
CA LEU A 282 -17.26 -2.16 12.89
C LEU A 282 -17.39 -3.09 11.67
N ASP A 283 -16.75 -2.74 10.55
CA ASP A 283 -16.80 -3.54 9.33
C ASP A 283 -15.98 -4.84 9.47
N LEU A 284 -14.89 -4.82 10.25
CA LEU A 284 -14.18 -6.04 10.63
C LEU A 284 -15.05 -6.95 11.49
N LEU A 285 -15.76 -6.41 12.48
CA LEU A 285 -16.67 -7.21 13.31
C LEU A 285 -17.77 -7.87 12.48
N ARG A 286 -18.30 -7.16 11.47
CA ARG A 286 -19.26 -7.71 10.50
C ARG A 286 -18.68 -8.81 9.64
N PHE A 287 -17.38 -8.85 9.45
CA PHE A 287 -16.71 -9.97 8.81
C PHE A 287 -16.51 -11.13 9.78
N TYR A 288 -15.91 -10.88 10.95
CA TYR A 288 -15.57 -11.92 11.91
C TYR A 288 -16.78 -12.72 12.40
N LEU A 289 -17.84 -12.02 12.85
CA LEU A 289 -18.97 -12.66 13.53
C LEU A 289 -19.74 -13.65 12.65
N PRO A 290 -20.27 -13.25 11.47
CA PRO A 290 -21.00 -14.18 10.63
C PRO A 290 -20.09 -15.12 9.83
N SER A 291 -18.86 -14.73 9.49
CA SER A 291 -18.01 -15.52 8.59
C SER A 291 -17.15 -16.53 9.33
N LEU A 292 -16.47 -16.11 10.41
CA LEU A 292 -15.41 -16.89 11.04
C LEU A 292 -15.78 -17.42 12.44
N VAL A 293 -16.63 -16.70 13.17
CA VAL A 293 -17.05 -17.05 14.54
C VAL A 293 -18.35 -17.86 14.57
N ALA A 294 -19.05 -17.98 13.45
CA ALA A 294 -20.16 -18.91 13.31
C ALA A 294 -19.73 -20.30 13.76
N LYS A 295 -20.52 -20.94 14.65
CA LYS A 295 -20.11 -22.16 15.37
C LYS A 295 -19.54 -23.24 14.44
N MET A 296 -20.21 -23.50 13.32
CA MET A 296 -19.77 -24.52 12.36
C MET A 296 -18.46 -24.14 11.68
N THR A 297 -18.24 -22.86 11.40
CA THR A 297 -16.97 -22.39 10.82
C THR A 297 -15.84 -22.48 11.83
N LEU A 298 -16.01 -21.87 13.01
CA LEU A 298 -14.95 -21.75 14.01
C LEU A 298 -14.39 -23.13 14.40
N LEU A 299 -15.28 -24.10 14.64
CA LEU A 299 -14.89 -25.44 15.05
C LEU A 299 -14.22 -26.27 13.93
N LEU A 300 -14.32 -25.85 12.67
CA LEU A 300 -13.60 -26.48 11.56
C LEU A 300 -12.14 -26.02 11.47
N LEU A 301 -11.80 -24.88 12.07
CA LEU A 301 -10.44 -24.34 12.03
C LEU A 301 -9.50 -25.09 12.98
N THR A 302 -8.19 -25.00 12.73
CA THR A 302 -7.19 -25.48 13.70
C THR A 302 -7.32 -24.76 15.06
N PRO A 303 -6.91 -25.37 16.19
CA PRO A 303 -6.97 -24.70 17.49
C PRO A 303 -6.21 -23.36 17.52
N ASP A 304 -5.09 -23.26 16.80
CA ASP A 304 -4.33 -22.02 16.67
C ASP A 304 -5.13 -20.95 15.90
N ASP A 305 -5.77 -21.32 14.79
CA ASP A 305 -6.65 -20.44 14.01
C ASP A 305 -7.87 -19.98 14.81
N GLN A 306 -8.46 -20.87 15.61
CA GLN A 306 -9.57 -20.52 16.49
C GLN A 306 -9.15 -19.40 17.45
N VAL A 307 -8.05 -19.59 18.18
CA VAL A 307 -7.56 -18.58 19.14
C VAL A 307 -7.22 -17.28 18.43
N TYR A 308 -6.53 -17.35 17.28
CA TYR A 308 -6.16 -16.19 16.49
C TYR A 308 -7.39 -15.37 16.04
N VAL A 309 -8.43 -16.01 15.50
CA VAL A 309 -9.67 -15.33 15.09
C VAL A 309 -10.35 -14.66 16.30
N ILE A 310 -10.42 -15.37 17.42
CA ILE A 310 -11.05 -14.86 18.64
C ILE A 310 -10.31 -13.63 19.17
N CYS A 311 -8.98 -13.67 19.19
CA CYS A 311 -8.13 -12.55 19.60
C CYS A 311 -8.33 -11.32 18.71
N ASN A 312 -8.27 -11.49 17.37
CA ASN A 312 -8.50 -10.38 16.44
C ASN A 312 -9.89 -9.76 16.58
N MET A 313 -10.93 -10.59 16.71
CA MET A 313 -12.29 -10.10 16.93
C MET A 313 -12.39 -9.30 18.24
N ALA A 314 -11.80 -9.80 19.33
CA ALA A 314 -11.81 -9.11 20.62
C ALA A 314 -11.04 -7.78 20.60
N GLU A 315 -9.89 -7.73 19.93
CA GLU A 315 -9.14 -6.48 19.73
C GLU A 315 -9.93 -5.47 18.90
N THR A 316 -10.64 -5.94 17.88
CA THR A 316 -11.54 -5.11 17.07
C THR A 316 -12.70 -4.56 17.90
N PHE A 317 -13.29 -5.34 18.80
CA PHE A 317 -14.26 -4.84 19.77
C PHE A 317 -13.67 -3.75 20.67
N ALA A 318 -12.46 -3.98 21.21
CA ALA A 318 -11.78 -2.97 22.02
C ALA A 318 -11.50 -1.68 21.23
N ALA A 319 -11.16 -1.79 19.94
CA ALA A 319 -11.00 -0.64 19.06
C ALA A 319 -12.32 0.12 18.84
N CYS A 320 -13.43 -0.58 18.61
CA CYS A 320 -14.77 0.04 18.52
C CYS A 320 -15.11 0.83 19.80
N GLU A 321 -14.80 0.27 20.96
CA GLU A 321 -15.07 0.92 22.25
C GLU A 321 -14.19 2.16 22.48
N LYS A 322 -12.91 2.09 22.09
CA LYS A 322 -12.00 3.24 22.14
C LYS A 322 -12.45 4.38 21.22
N ALA A 323 -12.97 4.03 20.03
CA ALA A 323 -13.57 4.99 19.11
C ALA A 323 -14.88 5.62 19.64
N ARG A 324 -15.38 5.17 20.80
CA ARG A 324 -16.64 5.60 21.41
C ARG A 324 -17.85 5.43 20.50
N ASP A 325 -17.79 4.44 19.61
CA ASP A 325 -18.91 4.10 18.74
C ASP A 325 -20.01 3.45 19.59
N ASN A 326 -21.00 4.26 20.00
CA ASN A 326 -22.19 3.78 20.71
C ASN A 326 -23.34 3.51 19.74
N SER A 327 -23.05 3.12 18.50
CA SER A 327 -24.08 2.79 17.53
C SER A 327 -24.93 1.60 17.99
N GLN A 328 -26.21 1.64 17.60
CA GLN A 328 -27.12 0.48 17.72
C GLN A 328 -26.53 -0.76 17.02
N GLN A 329 -25.76 -0.55 15.96
CA GLN A 329 -25.08 -1.62 15.22
C GLN A 329 -24.04 -2.33 16.08
N LEU A 330 -23.20 -1.61 16.83
CA LEU A 330 -22.25 -2.24 17.75
C LEU A 330 -22.97 -3.04 18.85
N ALA A 331 -24.13 -2.56 19.32
CA ALA A 331 -24.93 -3.31 20.30
C ALA A 331 -25.44 -4.65 19.73
N VAL A 332 -25.88 -4.67 18.46
CA VAL A 332 -26.29 -5.90 17.77
C VAL A 332 -25.12 -6.87 17.64
N LEU A 333 -23.96 -6.41 17.16
CA LEU A 333 -22.76 -7.25 17.00
C LEU A 333 -22.25 -7.78 18.36
N ARG A 334 -22.32 -6.96 19.41
CA ARG A 334 -22.01 -7.40 20.78
C ARG A 334 -22.94 -8.53 21.22
N ASN A 335 -24.24 -8.43 20.95
CA ASN A 335 -25.17 -9.49 21.28
C ASN A 335 -24.83 -10.78 20.51
N GLN A 336 -24.55 -10.69 19.21
CA GLN A 336 -24.11 -11.85 18.42
C GLN A 336 -22.83 -12.51 19.01
N SER A 337 -21.86 -11.71 19.45
CA SER A 337 -20.67 -12.22 20.15
C SER A 337 -21.03 -12.95 21.45
N VAL A 338 -21.98 -12.43 22.23
CA VAL A 338 -22.46 -13.10 23.46
C VAL A 338 -23.20 -14.41 23.14
N ASP A 339 -23.96 -14.46 22.05
CA ASP A 339 -24.61 -15.71 21.62
C ASP A 339 -23.57 -16.76 21.16
N ALA A 340 -22.46 -16.33 20.56
CA ALA A 340 -21.33 -17.19 20.19
C ALA A 340 -20.41 -17.56 21.37
N SER A 341 -20.52 -16.84 22.50
CA SER A 341 -19.60 -16.93 23.64
C SER A 341 -19.33 -18.34 24.19
N PRO A 342 -20.29 -19.29 24.22
CA PRO A 342 -19.97 -20.61 24.74
C PRO A 342 -18.90 -21.34 23.92
N ASN A 343 -18.95 -21.23 22.59
CA ASN A 343 -17.92 -21.82 21.73
C ASN A 343 -16.61 -21.04 21.83
N LEU A 344 -16.69 -19.70 21.89
CA LEU A 344 -15.50 -18.83 22.03
C LEU A 344 -14.70 -19.15 23.30
N PHE A 345 -15.39 -19.28 24.44
CA PHE A 345 -14.74 -19.60 25.70
C PHE A 345 -14.31 -21.07 25.79
N GLU A 346 -14.96 -22.00 25.09
CA GLU A 346 -14.47 -23.36 24.97
C GLU A 346 -13.12 -23.41 24.21
N CYS A 347 -13.00 -22.67 23.11
CA CYS A 347 -11.74 -22.54 22.37
C CYS A 347 -10.65 -21.88 23.24
N LEU A 348 -10.96 -20.75 23.89
CA LEU A 348 -10.03 -20.05 24.78
C LEU A 348 -9.64 -20.88 26.01
N ALA A 349 -10.53 -21.71 26.53
CA ALA A 349 -10.22 -22.64 27.61
C ALA A 349 -9.12 -23.63 27.19
N LYS A 350 -9.13 -24.08 25.94
CA LYS A 350 -8.10 -24.99 25.40
C LYS A 350 -6.80 -24.26 25.06
N ALA A 351 -6.82 -22.94 24.92
CA ALA A 351 -5.66 -22.12 24.60
C ALA A 351 -4.64 -22.02 25.74
N ASP A 352 -3.46 -21.52 25.41
CA ASP A 352 -2.46 -21.08 26.38
C ASP A 352 -2.80 -19.67 26.87
N LEU A 353 -3.24 -19.56 28.13
CA LEU A 353 -3.55 -18.29 28.76
C LEU A 353 -2.31 -17.60 29.36
N ALA A 354 -1.10 -18.14 29.16
CA ALA A 354 0.13 -17.38 29.35
C ALA A 354 0.25 -16.25 28.29
N ASP A 355 -0.35 -16.45 27.12
CA ASP A 355 -0.44 -15.42 26.08
C ASP A 355 -1.30 -14.23 26.54
N LYS A 356 -0.69 -13.05 26.49
CA LYS A 356 -1.34 -11.77 26.81
C LYS A 356 -2.52 -11.50 25.86
N ARG A 357 -2.43 -11.89 24.59
CA ARG A 357 -3.48 -11.66 23.59
C ARG A 357 -4.74 -12.45 23.92
N ALA A 358 -4.59 -13.75 24.18
CA ALA A 358 -5.69 -14.62 24.61
C ALA A 358 -6.34 -14.15 25.92
N ARG A 359 -5.54 -13.71 26.92
CA ARG A 359 -6.10 -13.14 28.16
C ARG A 359 -6.90 -11.87 27.92
N ASN A 360 -6.39 -10.95 27.09
CA ASN A 360 -7.12 -9.74 26.73
C ASN A 360 -8.41 -10.06 25.99
N ALA A 361 -8.40 -11.06 25.09
CA ALA A 361 -9.60 -11.53 24.43
C ALA A 361 -10.65 -12.02 25.43
N CYS A 362 -10.24 -12.79 26.44
CA CYS A 362 -11.13 -13.20 27.54
C CYS A 362 -11.75 -11.99 28.24
N LYS A 363 -10.94 -10.99 28.62
CA LYS A 363 -11.43 -9.78 29.32
C LYS A 363 -12.48 -9.02 28.51
N VAL A 364 -12.22 -8.82 27.21
CA VAL A 364 -13.17 -8.12 26.31
C VAL A 364 -14.47 -8.91 26.17
N LEU A 365 -14.40 -10.21 25.88
CA LEU A 365 -15.59 -11.05 25.70
C LEU A 365 -16.42 -11.19 26.97
N LEU A 366 -15.75 -11.29 28.13
CA LEU A 366 -16.41 -11.27 29.44
C LEU A 366 -17.12 -9.92 29.64
N GLY A 367 -16.48 -8.81 29.29
CA GLY A 367 -17.08 -7.48 29.28
C GLY A 367 -18.37 -7.41 28.44
N CYS A 368 -18.36 -7.99 27.24
CA CYS A 368 -19.55 -8.10 26.39
C CYS A 368 -20.69 -8.88 27.08
N CYS A 369 -20.38 -10.05 27.65
CA CYS A 369 -21.33 -10.87 28.42
C CYS A 369 -21.84 -10.16 29.67
N LEU A 370 -20.99 -9.35 30.32
CA LEU A 370 -21.31 -8.54 31.48
C LEU A 370 -22.39 -7.52 31.15
N ARG A 371 -22.19 -6.74 30.09
CA ARG A 371 -23.16 -5.75 29.62
C ARG A 371 -24.50 -6.37 29.26
N ARG A 372 -24.51 -7.50 28.54
CA ARG A 372 -25.78 -8.16 28.16
C ARG A 372 -26.55 -8.71 29.36
N LYS A 373 -25.87 -9.27 30.36
CA LYS A 373 -26.55 -9.74 31.60
C LYS A 373 -27.04 -8.61 32.49
N LEU A 374 -26.43 -7.42 32.46
CA LEU A 374 -27.04 -6.23 33.11
C LEU A 374 -28.41 -5.89 32.48
N GLY A 375 -28.64 -6.26 31.23
CA GLY A 375 -29.95 -6.19 30.55
C GLY A 375 -30.85 -7.41 30.72
N GLY A 376 -30.57 -8.29 31.70
CA GLY A 376 -31.44 -9.44 32.02
C GLY A 376 -31.10 -10.76 31.32
N TRP A 377 -30.02 -10.83 30.54
CA TRP A 377 -29.59 -12.11 29.92
C TRP A 377 -29.10 -13.13 30.95
N THR A 378 -29.62 -14.36 30.85
CA THR A 378 -29.24 -15.49 31.69
C THR A 378 -28.08 -16.27 31.08
N VAL A 379 -27.06 -16.55 31.89
CA VAL A 379 -25.86 -17.28 31.45
C VAL A 379 -26.21 -18.76 31.21
N PRO A 380 -26.01 -19.30 30.00
CA PRO A 380 -26.25 -20.72 29.72
C PRO A 380 -25.38 -21.64 30.58
N SER A 381 -25.90 -22.83 30.93
CA SER A 381 -25.20 -23.81 31.78
C SER A 381 -23.85 -24.24 31.24
N HIS A 382 -23.77 -24.54 29.94
CA HIS A 382 -22.54 -24.96 29.26
C HIS A 382 -21.47 -23.85 29.24
N LEU A 383 -21.88 -22.58 29.15
CA LEU A 383 -20.95 -21.46 29.30
C LEU A 383 -20.37 -21.38 30.72
N ARG A 384 -21.17 -21.71 31.75
CA ARG A 384 -20.70 -21.73 33.14
C ARG A 384 -19.52 -22.69 33.33
N THR A 385 -19.61 -23.89 32.75
CA THR A 385 -18.52 -24.88 32.79
C THR A 385 -17.24 -24.36 32.15
N SER A 386 -17.32 -23.74 30.97
CA SER A 386 -16.13 -23.15 30.32
C SER A 386 -15.55 -21.99 31.14
N LEU A 387 -16.39 -21.18 31.79
CA LEU A 387 -15.95 -20.09 32.66
C LEU A 387 -15.27 -20.60 33.94
N GLU A 388 -15.77 -21.68 34.54
CA GLU A 388 -15.14 -22.31 35.71
C GLU A 388 -13.75 -22.87 35.37
N PHE A 389 -13.61 -23.48 34.20
CA PHE A 389 -12.32 -23.96 33.70
C PHE A 389 -11.35 -22.81 33.39
N LEU A 390 -11.82 -21.73 32.77
CA LEU A 390 -11.02 -20.52 32.57
C LEU A 390 -10.59 -19.91 33.91
N ARG A 391 -11.46 -19.96 34.93
CA ARG A 391 -11.15 -19.48 36.28
C ARG A 391 -10.01 -20.28 36.90
N SER A 392 -9.99 -21.61 36.80
CA SER A 392 -8.88 -22.40 37.35
C SER A 392 -7.57 -22.17 36.60
N LYS A 393 -7.61 -21.82 35.30
CA LYS A 393 -6.40 -21.50 34.53
C LYS A 393 -5.85 -20.08 34.73
N THR A 394 -6.66 -19.16 35.25
CA THR A 394 -6.32 -17.74 35.39
C THR A 394 -6.17 -17.31 36.84
N GLU A 395 -5.76 -18.22 37.73
CA GLU A 395 -5.65 -17.94 39.17
C GLU A 395 -4.80 -16.71 39.51
N GLN A 396 -3.81 -16.40 38.66
CA GLN A 396 -2.91 -15.26 38.83
C GLN A 396 -3.43 -13.95 38.20
N ASP A 397 -4.44 -13.98 37.32
CA ASP A 397 -5.01 -12.78 36.68
C ASP A 397 -6.26 -12.30 37.42
N LYS A 398 -6.05 -11.39 38.38
CA LYS A 398 -7.12 -10.86 39.25
C LYS A 398 -8.28 -10.26 38.45
N ASP A 399 -8.02 -9.61 37.32
CA ASP A 399 -9.08 -8.96 36.55
C ASP A 399 -10.03 -10.00 35.92
N VAL A 400 -9.47 -11.06 35.32
CA VAL A 400 -10.29 -12.15 34.76
C VAL A 400 -11.07 -12.85 35.88
N GLN A 401 -10.42 -13.08 37.03
CA GLN A 401 -11.06 -13.64 38.21
C GLN A 401 -12.23 -12.77 38.68
N GLU A 402 -12.05 -11.46 38.78
CA GLU A 402 -13.11 -10.53 39.20
C GLU A 402 -14.29 -10.53 38.23
N LEU A 403 -14.02 -10.48 36.92
CA LEU A 403 -15.07 -10.52 35.89
C LEU A 403 -15.90 -11.82 35.95
N ILE A 404 -15.28 -12.95 36.37
CA ILE A 404 -15.97 -14.23 36.57
C ILE A 404 -16.67 -14.30 37.95
N ARG A 405 -16.00 -13.86 39.03
CA ARG A 405 -16.44 -13.96 40.44
C ARG A 405 -17.67 -13.14 40.77
N VAL A 406 -17.86 -11.98 40.12
CA VAL A 406 -19.01 -11.09 40.34
C VAL A 406 -20.38 -11.79 40.13
N ARG A 407 -20.42 -13.07 39.73
CA ARG A 407 -21.63 -13.74 39.27
C ARG A 407 -21.88 -15.18 39.75
N SER A 408 -21.07 -15.76 40.64
CA SER A 408 -21.38 -17.05 41.27
C SER A 408 -22.22 -16.94 42.57
N GLY A 409 -22.44 -15.72 43.08
CA GLY A 409 -23.29 -15.43 44.24
C GLY A 409 -24.35 -14.37 43.90
N LEU A 410 -25.45 -14.36 44.67
CA LEU A 410 -26.51 -13.37 44.61
C LEU A 410 -25.99 -11.93 44.46
N CYS A 411 -26.74 -11.12 43.72
CA CYS A 411 -26.63 -9.67 43.64
C CYS A 411 -26.04 -9.05 44.90
N TYR A 412 -24.87 -8.39 44.81
CA TYR A 412 -24.56 -7.11 45.46
C TYR A 412 -23.17 -6.67 44.97
N LEU A 413 -23.13 -5.66 44.10
CA LEU A 413 -22.14 -4.58 44.02
C LEU A 413 -22.37 -3.79 42.71
N PHE A 414 -23.32 -2.85 42.78
CA PHE A 414 -23.06 -1.53 42.24
C PHE A 414 -21.78 -1.02 42.92
N SER A 415 -20.87 -0.37 42.18
CA SER A 415 -19.82 0.57 42.66
C SER A 415 -18.38 0.23 42.25
N PHE A 416 -18.07 0.18 40.95
CA PHE A 416 -16.72 0.60 40.54
C PHE A 416 -16.76 1.44 39.25
N LEU A 417 -17.47 1.00 38.21
CA LEU A 417 -17.58 1.76 36.96
C LEU A 417 -18.58 2.94 37.00
N ILE A 418 -19.53 2.93 37.92
CA ILE A 418 -20.44 4.08 38.14
C ILE A 418 -19.80 5.11 39.08
N LEU A 419 -18.91 4.71 40.00
CA LEU A 419 -18.27 5.66 40.90
C LEU A 419 -17.31 6.58 40.15
N GLU A 420 -16.59 6.13 39.13
CA GLU A 420 -15.72 7.02 38.34
C GLU A 420 -16.53 8.08 37.58
N ARG A 421 -17.67 7.71 37.01
CA ARG A 421 -18.55 8.65 36.29
C ARG A 421 -19.35 9.55 37.22
N VAL A 422 -19.78 9.05 38.38
CA VAL A 422 -20.49 9.85 39.39
C VAL A 422 -19.50 10.77 40.11
N PHE A 423 -18.27 10.35 40.39
CA PHE A 423 -17.23 11.20 41.00
C PHE A 423 -16.81 12.31 40.04
N LEU A 424 -16.65 12.03 38.74
CA LEU A 424 -16.42 13.07 37.73
C LEU A 424 -17.61 14.04 37.59
N CYS A 425 -18.86 13.55 37.65
CA CYS A 425 -20.04 14.42 37.65
C CYS A 425 -20.19 15.24 38.94
N PHE A 426 -19.83 14.67 40.09
CA PHE A 426 -19.93 15.34 41.40
C PHE A 426 -18.83 16.39 41.56
N VAL A 427 -17.60 16.10 41.13
CA VAL A 427 -16.49 17.06 41.09
C VAL A 427 -16.80 18.19 40.11
N TRP A 428 -17.38 17.90 38.94
CA TRP A 428 -17.78 18.94 37.99
C TRP A 428 -18.95 19.82 38.50
N ALA A 429 -19.93 19.23 39.20
CA ALA A 429 -21.04 19.95 39.82
C ALA A 429 -20.60 20.83 41.02
N VAL A 430 -19.58 20.40 41.78
CA VAL A 430 -19.01 21.19 42.89
C VAL A 430 -18.17 22.36 42.35
N ILE A 431 -17.40 22.15 41.27
CA ILE A 431 -16.59 23.22 40.65
C ILE A 431 -17.47 24.28 39.95
N THR A 432 -18.61 23.89 39.37
CA THR A 432 -19.55 24.83 38.72
C THR A 432 -20.45 25.60 39.68
N ARG A 433 -20.58 25.17 40.94
CA ARG A 433 -21.28 25.93 42.00
C ARG A 433 -20.39 26.86 42.83
N ALA A 434 -19.06 26.76 42.67
CA ALA A 434 -18.07 27.58 43.38
C ALA A 434 -17.47 28.70 42.49
N ARG A 435 -18.03 28.92 41.31
CA ARG A 435 -17.90 30.14 40.49
C ARG A 435 -19.27 30.79 40.41
#